data_AF-A0A7S0MET4-F1
#
_entry.id   AF-A0A7S0MET4-F1
#
_cell.length_a   1.000
_cell.length_b   1.000
_cell.length_c   1.000
_cell.angle_alpha   90.00
_cell.angle_beta   90.00
_cell.angle_gamma   90.00
#
_symmetry.space_group_name_H-M   'P 1'
#
loop_
_entity.id
_entity.type
_entity.pdbx_description
1 polymer ?
#
loop_
_entity_poly.entity_id
_entity_poly.type
_entity_poly.pdbx_seq_one_letter_code
_entity_poly.pdbx_strand_id
1 'polypeptide(L)'
;AIPAGLFMPSVMVGTTLGRLVGQLVKEHVDPSVFSGAYALAGAAATLGGVQRATISLVVIIIEGTANVHFLLPIVVTTCTAKFVGNLFGHEGVYEIGLRRKGLRFLEHEPDWTYDLATAGDVMSHPVRTVHVVEQVGVI
;
A
#
# COMPACT_ATOMS: atom_id res chain seq x y z
N ALA A 1 19.81 -13.11 6.88
CA ALA A 1 18.97 -11.97 6.43
C ALA A 1 19.69 -10.69 6.78
N ILE A 2 19.76 -9.72 5.85
CA ILE A 2 20.35 -8.39 6.10
C ILE A 2 19.19 -7.42 6.35
N PRO A 3 19.24 -6.56 7.38
CA PRO A 3 18.20 -5.55 7.60
C PRO A 3 18.25 -4.51 6.47
N ALA A 4 17.22 -4.50 5.62
CA ALA A 4 17.11 -3.56 4.50
C ALA A 4 15.65 -3.13 4.29
N GLY A 5 15.46 -1.89 3.81
CA GLY A 5 14.16 -1.33 3.47
C GLY A 5 13.90 -1.32 1.97
N LEU A 6 12.64 -1.57 1.56
CA LEU A 6 12.20 -1.54 0.15
C LEU A 6 11.75 -0.15 -0.33
N PHE A 7 11.64 0.83 0.58
CA PHE A 7 11.11 2.16 0.27
C PHE A 7 12.02 2.95 -0.66
N MET A 8 13.28 3.20 -0.26
CA MET A 8 14.21 4.02 -1.05
C MET A 8 14.55 3.44 -2.43
N PRO A 9 14.79 2.12 -2.59
CA PRO A 9 14.98 1.54 -3.92
C PRO A 9 13.78 1.78 -4.85
N SER A 10 12.55 1.67 -4.32
CA SER A 10 11.33 1.91 -5.10
C SER A 10 11.19 3.38 -5.53
N VAL A 11 11.56 4.32 -4.66
CA VAL A 11 11.62 5.76 -4.98
C VAL A 11 12.61 5.99 -6.11
N MET A 12 13.80 5.40 -6.02
CA MET A 12 14.87 5.60 -7.01
C MET A 12 14.48 5.08 -8.41
N VAL A 13 13.84 3.90 -8.47
CA VAL A 13 13.32 3.36 -9.73
C VAL A 13 12.20 4.26 -10.29
N GLY A 14 11.26 4.70 -9.45
CA GLY A 14 10.16 5.56 -9.89
C GLY A 14 10.62 6.94 -10.36
N THR A 15 11.54 7.57 -9.63
CA THR A 15 12.10 8.88 -9.98
C THR A 15 12.87 8.84 -11.28
N THR A 16 13.71 7.82 -11.50
CA THR A 16 14.50 7.68 -12.73
C THR A 16 13.60 7.48 -13.95
N LEU A 17 12.59 6.61 -13.85
CA LEU A 17 11.61 6.42 -14.93
C LEU A 17 10.76 7.68 -15.17
N GLY A 18 10.29 8.34 -14.10
CA GLY A 18 9.55 9.59 -14.21
C GLY A 18 10.38 10.71 -14.84
N ARG A 19 11.67 10.81 -14.48
CA ARG A 19 12.62 11.76 -15.08
C ARG A 19 12.82 11.49 -16.56
N LEU A 20 12.96 10.23 -16.96
CA LEU A 20 13.10 9.83 -18.36
C LEU A 20 11.87 10.27 -19.17
N VAL A 21 10.66 9.99 -18.67
CA VAL A 21 9.41 10.46 -19.30
C VAL A 21 9.37 11.99 -19.36
N GLY A 22 9.72 12.68 -18.29
CA GLY A 22 9.76 14.15 -18.26
C GLY A 22 10.76 14.75 -19.26
N GLN A 23 11.89 14.09 -19.52
CA GLN A 23 12.84 14.51 -20.55
C GLN A 23 12.29 14.31 -21.96
N LEU A 24 11.63 13.19 -22.22
CA LEU A 24 10.99 12.94 -23.52
C LEU A 24 9.89 13.96 -23.82
N VAL A 25 9.05 14.30 -22.83
CA VAL A 25 8.02 15.35 -22.96
C VAL A 25 8.66 16.72 -23.20
N LYS A 26 9.76 17.03 -22.52
CA LYS A 26 10.47 18.29 -22.71
C LYS A 26 11.03 18.44 -24.13
N GLU A 27 11.49 17.34 -24.73
CA GLU A 27 12.06 17.32 -26.08
C GLU A 27 10.99 17.35 -27.18
N HIS A 28 9.87 16.64 -26.99
CA HIS A 28 8.88 16.42 -28.07
C HIS A 28 7.61 17.26 -27.96
N VAL A 29 7.30 17.82 -26.79
CA VAL A 29 6.02 18.50 -26.53
C VAL A 29 6.23 19.95 -26.17
N ASP A 30 6.93 20.21 -25.06
CA ASP A 30 7.12 21.57 -24.56
C ASP A 30 8.42 21.70 -23.74
N PRO A 31 9.38 22.52 -24.20
CA PRO A 31 10.66 22.72 -23.51
C PRO A 31 10.52 23.46 -22.16
N SER A 32 9.40 24.11 -21.87
CA SER A 32 9.13 24.80 -20.61
C SER A 32 8.76 23.87 -19.45
N VAL A 33 8.50 22.59 -19.75
CA VAL A 33 8.06 21.60 -18.76
C VAL A 33 9.12 21.31 -17.70
N PHE A 34 8.71 21.39 -16.43
CA PHE A 34 9.56 21.05 -15.30
C PHE A 34 9.69 19.53 -15.14
N SER A 35 10.78 18.97 -15.67
CA SER A 35 11.12 17.53 -15.55
C SER A 35 11.20 17.00 -14.12
N GLY A 36 11.34 17.86 -13.10
CA GLY A 36 11.31 17.44 -11.69
C GLY A 36 9.92 17.00 -11.22
N ALA A 37 8.85 17.61 -11.74
CA ALA A 37 7.48 17.21 -11.39
C ALA A 37 7.17 15.79 -11.86
N TYR A 38 7.67 15.40 -13.04
CA TYR A 38 7.52 14.05 -13.57
C TYR A 38 8.34 13.00 -12.78
N ALA A 39 9.53 13.38 -12.29
CA ALA A 39 10.31 12.52 -11.41
C ALA A 39 9.56 12.25 -10.09
N LEU A 40 8.95 13.28 -9.50
CA LEU A 40 8.11 13.14 -8.29
C LEU A 40 6.87 12.29 -8.54
N ALA A 41 6.18 12.52 -9.66
CA ALA A 41 5.02 11.73 -10.06
C ALA A 41 5.37 10.24 -10.27
N GLY A 42 6.50 9.95 -10.91
CA GLY A 42 6.98 8.56 -11.11
C GLY A 42 7.35 7.87 -9.80
N ALA A 43 7.95 8.61 -8.85
CA ALA A 43 8.22 8.12 -7.50
C ALA A 43 6.93 7.74 -6.76
N ALA A 44 5.94 8.65 -6.77
CA ALA A 44 4.63 8.44 -6.16
C ALA A 44 3.90 7.24 -6.78
N ALA A 45 3.90 7.14 -8.12
CA ALA A 45 3.28 6.03 -8.84
C ALA A 45 3.91 4.67 -8.47
N THR A 46 5.24 4.60 -8.40
CA THR A 46 5.94 3.34 -8.07
C THR A 46 5.69 2.93 -6.62
N LEU A 47 5.77 3.87 -5.68
CA LEU A 47 5.50 3.61 -4.27
C LEU A 47 4.04 3.23 -4.02
N GLY A 48 3.09 3.95 -4.61
CA GLY A 48 1.66 3.64 -4.53
C GLY A 48 1.31 2.30 -5.17
N GLY A 49 2.01 1.95 -6.24
CA GLY A 49 1.88 0.66 -6.92
C GLY A 49 2.45 -0.51 -6.12
N VAL A 50 3.62 -0.35 -5.50
CA VAL A 50 4.29 -1.46 -4.78
C VAL A 50 3.72 -1.67 -3.38
N GLN A 51 3.48 -0.58 -2.65
CA GLN A 51 3.10 -0.63 -1.24
C GLN A 51 1.59 -0.58 -1.01
N ARG A 52 0.79 -0.14 -1.99
CA ARG A 52 -0.69 0.02 -1.90
C ARG A 52 -1.19 0.99 -0.83
N ALA A 53 -0.30 1.69 -0.12
CA ALA A 53 -0.61 2.78 0.79
C ALA A 53 -0.69 4.11 0.03
N THR A 54 -1.85 4.76 0.03
CA THR A 54 -2.09 5.98 -0.76
C THR A 54 -2.01 7.25 0.08
N ILE A 55 -2.81 7.36 1.15
CA ILE A 55 -2.97 8.62 1.89
C ILE A 55 -1.66 9.03 2.58
N SER A 56 -1.08 8.15 3.40
CA SER A 56 0.16 8.45 4.13
C SER A 56 1.33 8.73 3.19
N LEU A 57 1.41 8.02 2.07
CA LEU A 57 2.46 8.20 1.08
C LEU A 57 2.39 9.59 0.43
N VAL A 58 1.19 10.00 0.00
CA VAL A 58 0.97 11.33 -0.60
C VAL A 58 1.40 12.42 0.38
N VAL A 59 1.03 12.29 1.66
CA VAL A 59 1.42 13.25 2.71
C VAL A 59 2.94 13.30 2.86
N ILE A 60 3.62 12.15 2.94
CA ILE A 60 5.09 12.11 3.05
C ILE A 60 5.77 12.84 1.88
N ILE A 61 5.27 12.65 0.65
CA ILE A 61 5.86 13.29 -0.54
C ILE A 61 5.62 14.81 -0.53
N ILE A 62 4.43 15.26 -0.13
CA ILE A 62 4.09 16.70 -0.10
C ILE A 62 4.87 17.42 0.98
N GLU A 63 4.90 16.88 2.20
CA GLU A 63 5.70 17.42 3.30
C GLU A 63 7.18 17.43 2.93
N GLY A 64 7.68 16.34 2.33
CA GLY A 64 9.07 16.26 1.86
C GLY A 64 9.42 17.25 0.74
N THR A 65 8.45 17.64 -0.08
CA THR A 65 8.64 18.64 -1.15
C THR A 65 8.34 20.07 -0.66
N ALA A 66 7.73 20.23 0.52
CA ALA A 66 7.23 21.49 1.07
C ALA A 66 6.37 22.30 0.06
N ASN A 67 5.68 21.61 -0.85
CA ASN A 67 4.91 22.25 -1.92
C ASN A 67 3.59 21.52 -2.17
N VAL A 68 2.50 22.14 -1.71
CA VAL A 68 1.14 21.62 -1.80
C VAL A 68 0.51 21.76 -3.19
N HIS A 69 1.08 22.57 -4.09
CA HIS A 69 0.52 22.75 -5.44
C HIS A 69 0.55 21.45 -6.26
N PHE A 70 1.45 20.52 -5.92
CA PHE A 70 1.54 19.20 -6.57
C PHE A 70 0.63 18.14 -5.93
N LEU A 71 -0.22 18.49 -4.96
CA LEU A 71 -1.11 17.55 -4.28
C LEU A 71 -2.04 16.80 -5.25
N LEU A 72 -2.81 17.53 -6.04
CA LEU A 72 -3.78 16.95 -6.97
C LEU A 72 -3.12 15.97 -7.97
N PRO A 73 -2.06 16.35 -8.72
CA PRO A 73 -1.46 15.43 -9.68
C PRO A 73 -0.86 14.19 -8.99
N ILE A 74 -0.23 14.34 -7.81
CA ILE A 74 0.34 13.21 -7.06
C ILE A 74 -0.74 12.23 -6.63
N VAL A 75 -1.87 12.72 -6.10
CA VAL A 75 -3.01 11.89 -5.71
C VAL A 75 -3.56 11.12 -6.91
N VAL A 76 -3.78 11.80 -8.03
CA VAL A 76 -4.29 11.15 -9.26
C VAL A 76 -3.33 10.07 -9.76
N THR A 77 -2.02 10.35 -9.80
CA THR A 77 -1.02 9.34 -10.19
C THR A 77 -0.94 8.16 -9.23
N THR A 78 -1.08 8.40 -7.93
CA THR A 78 -1.01 7.31 -6.93
C THR A 78 -2.29 6.47 -6.96
N CYS A 79 -3.45 7.09 -7.12
CA CYS A 79 -4.74 6.39 -7.26
C CYS A 79 -4.79 5.55 -8.53
N THR A 80 -4.33 6.08 -9.67
CA THR A 80 -4.26 5.33 -10.93
C THR A 80 -3.26 4.17 -10.82
N ALA A 81 -2.09 4.36 -10.22
CA ALA A 81 -1.13 3.29 -9.98
C ALA A 81 -1.68 2.20 -9.03
N LYS A 82 -2.40 2.61 -7.98
CA LYS A 82 -3.11 1.68 -7.09
C LYS A 82 -4.15 0.88 -7.87
N PHE A 83 -5.01 1.55 -8.62
CA PHE A 83 -6.08 0.92 -9.40
C PHE A 83 -5.54 -0.09 -10.41
N VAL A 84 -4.55 0.31 -11.22
CA VAL A 84 -3.92 -0.57 -12.21
C VAL A 84 -3.32 -1.79 -11.52
N GLY A 85 -2.65 -1.60 -10.40
CA GLY A 85 -2.03 -2.74 -9.75
C GLY A 85 -3.00 -3.62 -8.96
N ASN A 86 -4.12 -3.08 -8.46
CA ASN A 86 -5.22 -3.89 -7.91
C ASN A 86 -5.81 -4.84 -8.97
N LEU A 87 -5.77 -4.47 -10.26
CA LEU A 87 -6.20 -5.33 -11.35
C LEU A 87 -5.30 -6.57 -11.53
N PHE A 88 -4.01 -6.45 -11.24
CA PHE A 88 -3.06 -7.58 -11.32
C PHE A 88 -3.00 -8.40 -10.03
N GLY A 89 -3.36 -7.80 -8.89
CA GLY A 89 -3.41 -8.47 -7.60
C GLY A 89 -3.81 -7.51 -6.49
N HIS A 90 -4.62 -8.00 -5.57
CA HIS A 90 -5.16 -7.17 -4.48
C HIS A 90 -4.14 -6.80 -3.41
N GLU A 91 -3.02 -7.52 -3.32
CA GLU A 91 -2.06 -7.40 -2.22
C GLU A 91 -0.88 -6.48 -2.51
N GLY A 92 -0.45 -5.74 -1.48
CA GLY A 92 0.82 -5.02 -1.48
C GLY A 92 2.02 -5.92 -1.19
N VAL A 93 3.24 -5.44 -1.48
CA VAL A 93 4.48 -6.22 -1.24
C VAL A 93 4.64 -6.65 0.23
N TYR A 94 4.17 -5.81 1.17
CA TYR A 94 4.26 -6.10 2.61
C TYR A 94 3.28 -7.19 3.04
N GLU A 95 2.06 -7.17 2.52
CA GLU A 95 1.04 -8.19 2.79
C GLU A 95 1.46 -9.55 2.24
N ILE A 96 2.02 -9.59 1.02
CA ILE A 96 2.61 -10.79 0.44
C ILE A 96 3.71 -11.35 1.34
N GLY A 97 4.59 -10.47 1.85
CA GLY A 97 5.65 -10.84 2.78
C GLY A 97 5.11 -11.42 4.10
N LEU A 98 3.99 -10.90 4.59
CA LEU A 98 3.34 -11.36 5.82
C LEU A 98 2.68 -12.73 5.63
N ARG A 99 1.98 -12.91 4.51
CA ARG A 99 1.37 -14.19 4.11
C ARG A 99 2.40 -15.28 3.91
N ARG A 100 3.54 -14.97 3.27
CA ARG A 100 4.66 -15.92 3.10
C ARG A 100 5.26 -16.39 4.42
N LYS A 101 5.18 -15.57 5.48
CA LYS A 101 5.60 -15.95 6.84
C LYS A 101 4.55 -16.79 7.58
N GLY A 102 3.39 -17.04 6.97
CA GLY A 102 2.28 -17.76 7.61
C GLY A 102 1.60 -16.97 8.73
N LEU A 103 1.80 -15.65 8.79
CA LEU A 103 1.20 -14.80 9.81
C LEU A 103 -0.23 -14.45 9.38
N ARG A 104 -1.18 -14.69 10.28
CA ARG A 104 -2.60 -14.35 10.06
C ARG A 104 -2.80 -12.86 10.38
N PHE A 105 -2.97 -12.07 9.35
CA PHE A 105 -3.29 -10.65 9.45
C PHE A 105 -4.79 -10.44 9.22
N LEU A 106 -5.39 -9.57 10.01
CA LEU A 106 -6.79 -9.19 9.85
C LEU A 106 -6.85 -7.90 9.06
N GLU A 107 -7.53 -7.92 7.92
CA GLU A 107 -7.74 -6.76 7.07
C GLU A 107 -8.74 -5.79 7.70
N HIS A 108 -8.75 -4.53 7.23
CA HIS A 108 -9.62 -3.49 7.77
C HIS A 108 -11.11 -3.77 7.52
N GLU A 109 -11.40 -4.33 6.35
CA GLU A 109 -12.74 -4.71 5.93
C GLU A 109 -12.74 -6.21 5.66
N PRO A 110 -13.83 -6.92 6.02
CA PRO A 110 -13.97 -8.32 5.67
C PRO A 110 -14.16 -8.47 4.16
N ASP A 111 -13.77 -9.63 3.64
CA ASP A 111 -14.03 -9.98 2.25
C ASP A 111 -15.55 -10.10 2.00
N TRP A 112 -15.99 -9.83 0.77
CA TRP A 112 -17.40 -9.88 0.34
C TRP A 112 -18.05 -11.25 0.60
N THR A 113 -17.24 -12.31 0.66
CA THR A 113 -17.67 -13.66 1.03
C THR A 113 -18.35 -13.72 2.40
N TYR A 114 -18.01 -12.81 3.32
CA TYR A 114 -18.53 -12.77 4.68
C TYR A 114 -19.77 -11.88 4.86
N ASP A 115 -20.28 -11.23 3.82
CA ASP A 115 -21.48 -10.36 3.92
C ASP A 115 -22.74 -11.12 4.36
N LEU A 116 -22.81 -12.41 4.04
CA LEU A 116 -23.91 -13.31 4.42
C LEU A 116 -23.56 -14.22 5.60
N ALA A 117 -22.31 -14.17 6.08
CA ALA A 117 -21.86 -15.04 7.17
C ALA A 117 -22.31 -14.47 8.52
N THR A 118 -22.77 -15.35 9.42
CA THR A 118 -23.13 -14.96 10.79
C THR A 118 -22.00 -15.27 11.76
N ALA A 119 -22.03 -14.66 12.95
CA ALA A 119 -21.09 -14.98 14.02
C ALA A 119 -21.10 -16.48 14.39
N GLY A 120 -22.25 -17.15 14.19
CA GLY A 120 -22.39 -18.60 14.42
C GLY A 120 -21.57 -19.46 13.46
N ASP A 121 -21.33 -18.98 12.23
CA ASP A 121 -20.57 -19.72 11.21
C ASP A 121 -19.05 -19.59 11.41
N VAL A 122 -18.61 -18.53 12.10
CA VAL A 122 -17.19 -18.21 12.33
C VAL A 122 -16.72 -18.65 13.71
N MET A 123 -17.60 -18.68 14.71
CA MET A 123 -17.23 -19.02 16.09
C MET A 123 -16.76 -20.47 16.23
N SER A 124 -15.74 -20.68 17.08
CA SER A 124 -15.27 -22.00 17.43
C SER A 124 -16.21 -22.67 18.44
N HIS A 125 -16.78 -23.83 18.10
CA HIS A 125 -17.55 -24.66 19.01
C HIS A 125 -16.97 -26.09 19.10
N PRO A 126 -17.00 -26.74 20.28
CA PRO A 126 -17.54 -26.28 21.57
C PRO A 126 -16.57 -25.35 22.34
N VAL A 127 -17.12 -24.38 23.07
CA VAL A 127 -16.35 -23.53 23.98
C VAL A 127 -16.01 -24.27 25.29
N ARG A 128 -14.78 -24.14 25.78
CA ARG A 128 -14.40 -24.60 27.11
C ARG A 128 -14.73 -23.50 28.13
N THR A 129 -15.61 -23.79 29.07
CA THR A 129 -16.01 -22.88 30.13
C THR A 129 -15.48 -23.36 31.48
N VAL A 130 -15.10 -22.42 32.33
CA VAL A 130 -14.78 -22.66 33.75
C VAL A 130 -15.85 -21.98 34.59
N HIS A 131 -16.44 -22.69 35.54
CA HIS A 131 -17.45 -22.11 36.43
C HIS A 131 -16.82 -21.19 37.48
N VAL A 132 -17.61 -20.26 38.03
CA VAL A 132 -17.15 -19.30 39.04
C VAL A 132 -16.56 -19.99 40.28
N VAL A 133 -17.02 -21.21 40.59
CA VAL A 133 -16.43 -22.10 41.57
C VAL A 133 -16.20 -23.46 40.90
N GLU A 134 -14.94 -23.86 40.79
CA GLU A 134 -14.50 -25.12 40.15
C GLU A 134 -13.53 -25.88 41.08
N GLN A 135 -13.44 -27.19 40.91
CA GLN A 135 -12.44 -27.99 41.61
C GLN A 135 -11.06 -27.79 40.96
N VAL A 136 -10.04 -27.61 41.79
CA VAL A 136 -8.65 -27.39 41.33
C VAL A 136 -8.11 -28.53 40.47
N GLY A 137 -8.70 -29.74 40.54
CA GLY A 137 -8.31 -30.88 39.70
C GLY A 137 -8.90 -30.87 38.28
N VAL A 138 -9.82 -29.96 37.95
CA VAL A 138 -10.54 -29.88 36.67
C VAL A 138 -10.07 -28.68 35.82
N ILE A 139 -9.45 -27.68 36.46
CA ILE A 139 -8.77 -26.52 35.84
C ILE A 139 -7.43 -26.97 35.25
#